data_AF-A0A364L6U5-F1
#
_entry.id   AF-A0A364L6U5-F1
#
_cell.length_a   1.000
_cell.length_b   1.000
_cell.length_c   1.000
_cell.angle_alpha   90.00
_cell.angle_beta   90.00
_cell.angle_gamma   90.00
#
_symmetry.space_group_name_H-M   'P 1'
#
loop_
_entity.id
_entity.type
_entity.pdbx_description
1 polymer ?
#
loop_
_entity_poly.entity_id
_entity_poly.type
_entity_poly.pdbx_seq_one_letter_code
_entity_poly.pdbx_strand_id
1 'polypeptide(L)'
;MGEDRAVKKAKQYEPGELQEGDVEYINKINQQTLANEIQVFERLGRFEGIIPFFQTSQYGIELALAQGDLESYLETYPEPEDCLKTSWMLSLINTFAHVHSHNVFVDEIALRNILILDEQPKLADFGQSILLPPDIDITSANENDLNVRIEILHVGWLLYSIASWHVYNYYFFSPENPDLCWPEAGSFPDVDDFQWGKIIKKCWHGEYTSMDAVRDEADQLLSQLGACD
;
A
#
# COMPACT_ATOMS: atom_id res chain seq x y z
N MET A 1 20.66 -13.31 -15.49
CA MET A 1 19.76 -12.86 -14.42
C MET A 1 20.29 -13.47 -13.14
N GLY A 2 20.56 -12.66 -12.11
CA GLY A 2 20.81 -13.20 -10.78
C GLY A 2 19.52 -13.84 -10.25
N GLU A 3 19.62 -14.85 -9.40
CA GLU A 3 18.48 -15.63 -8.87
C GLU A 3 17.48 -14.78 -8.05
N ASP A 4 17.86 -13.55 -7.68
CA ASP A 4 17.09 -12.67 -6.78
C ASP A 4 16.38 -11.50 -7.50
N ARG A 5 16.04 -11.63 -8.79
CA ARG A 5 15.47 -10.53 -9.60
C ARG A 5 14.22 -10.91 -10.36
N ALA A 6 13.24 -10.02 -10.34
CA ALA A 6 12.00 -10.08 -11.12
C ALA A 6 11.96 -8.92 -12.12
N VAL A 7 11.34 -9.13 -13.30
CA VAL A 7 11.14 -8.06 -14.28
C VAL A 7 9.64 -7.87 -14.51
N LYS A 8 9.12 -6.72 -14.08
CA LYS A 8 7.75 -6.29 -14.38
C LYS A 8 7.73 -5.66 -15.76
N LYS A 9 6.83 -6.13 -16.62
CA LYS A 9 6.59 -5.61 -17.98
C LYS A 9 5.12 -5.30 -18.14
N ALA A 10 4.81 -4.35 -19.02
CA ALA A 10 3.43 -4.09 -19.41
C ALA A 10 2.82 -5.35 -20.03
N LYS A 11 1.65 -5.76 -19.53
CA LYS A 11 0.93 -6.90 -20.08
C LYS A 11 0.53 -6.59 -21.53
N GLN A 12 0.79 -7.53 -22.43
CA GLN A 12 0.44 -7.42 -23.85
C GLN A 12 -0.54 -8.51 -24.21
N TYR A 13 -1.63 -8.11 -24.87
CA TYR A 13 -2.67 -8.97 -25.44
C TYR A 13 -2.51 -9.00 -26.96
N GLU A 14 -2.75 -10.16 -27.58
CA GLU A 14 -2.70 -10.32 -29.04
C GLU A 14 -4.11 -10.30 -29.67
N PRO A 15 -4.24 -9.86 -30.95
CA PRO A 15 -5.49 -9.95 -31.70
C PRO A 15 -5.99 -11.40 -31.76
N GLY A 16 -7.09 -11.70 -31.06
CA GLY A 16 -7.64 -13.05 -30.91
C GLY A 16 -8.22 -13.33 -29.52
N GLU A 17 -7.79 -12.58 -28.51
CA GLU A 17 -8.34 -12.68 -27.14
C GLU A 17 -9.53 -11.75 -26.91
N LEU A 18 -9.61 -10.64 -27.65
CA LEU A 18 -10.64 -9.60 -27.60
C LEU A 18 -10.84 -8.98 -29.00
N GLN A 19 -11.80 -8.05 -29.16
CA GLN A 19 -11.92 -7.27 -30.42
C GLN A 19 -10.65 -6.41 -30.62
N GLU A 20 -10.20 -6.24 -31.86
CA GLU A 20 -8.92 -5.55 -32.17
C GLU A 20 -8.80 -4.14 -31.55
N GLY A 21 -9.88 -3.35 -31.56
CA GLY A 21 -9.91 -2.01 -30.95
C GLY A 21 -9.76 -2.04 -29.42
N ASP A 22 -10.28 -3.07 -28.76
CA ASP A 22 -10.14 -3.26 -27.32
C ASP A 22 -8.71 -3.67 -26.96
N VAL A 23 -8.06 -4.50 -27.80
CA VAL A 23 -6.68 -4.96 -27.61
C VAL A 23 -5.69 -3.80 -27.67
N GLU A 24 -5.77 -2.94 -28.70
CA GLU A 24 -4.87 -1.79 -28.83
C GLU A 24 -5.03 -0.82 -27.65
N TYR A 25 -6.29 -0.56 -27.26
CA TYR A 25 -6.61 0.30 -26.13
C TYR A 25 -6.04 -0.24 -24.81
N ILE A 26 -6.29 -1.52 -24.48
CA ILE A 26 -5.80 -2.14 -23.24
C ILE A 26 -4.27 -2.16 -23.20
N ASN A 27 -3.62 -2.50 -24.31
CA ASN A 27 -2.16 -2.52 -24.39
C ASN A 27 -1.57 -1.11 -24.14
N LYS A 28 -2.22 -0.06 -24.65
CA LYS A 28 -1.83 1.32 -24.40
C LYS A 28 -2.00 1.69 -22.92
N ILE A 29 -3.11 1.32 -22.30
CA ILE A 29 -3.34 1.54 -20.86
C ILE A 29 -2.26 0.83 -20.04
N ASN A 30 -1.94 -0.44 -20.32
CA ASN A 30 -0.90 -1.19 -19.60
C ASN A 30 0.48 -0.54 -19.72
N GLN A 31 0.81 0.04 -20.87
CA GLN A 31 2.05 0.79 -21.06
C GLN A 31 2.07 2.10 -20.27
N GLN A 32 0.94 2.81 -20.21
CA GLN A 32 0.79 4.01 -19.39
C GLN A 32 0.90 3.71 -17.90
N THR A 33 0.27 2.63 -17.42
CA THR A 33 0.40 2.14 -16.05
C THR A 33 1.85 1.84 -15.68
N LEU A 34 2.59 1.14 -16.54
CA LEU A 34 4.02 0.87 -16.33
C LEU A 34 4.84 2.18 -16.29
N ALA A 35 4.56 3.12 -17.19
CA ALA A 35 5.26 4.40 -17.25
C ALA A 35 4.98 5.28 -16.02
N ASN A 36 3.77 5.20 -15.46
CA ASN A 36 3.41 5.84 -14.20
C ASN A 36 4.19 5.22 -13.03
N GLU A 37 4.20 3.90 -12.94
CA GLU A 37 4.92 3.15 -11.90
C GLU A 37 6.43 3.48 -11.89
N ILE A 38 7.06 3.58 -13.06
CA ILE A 38 8.47 4.03 -13.18
C ILE A 38 8.67 5.41 -12.56
N GLN A 39 7.81 6.38 -12.90
CA GLN A 39 7.93 7.74 -12.37
C GLN A 39 7.71 7.79 -10.86
N VAL A 40 6.83 6.94 -10.32
CA VAL A 40 6.62 6.82 -8.88
C VAL A 40 7.86 6.25 -8.19
N PHE A 41 8.44 5.16 -8.70
CA PHE A 41 9.70 4.62 -8.17
C PHE A 41 10.83 5.66 -8.20
N GLU A 42 10.95 6.42 -9.29
CA GLU A 42 11.95 7.48 -9.40
C GLU A 42 11.72 8.62 -8.41
N ARG A 43 10.45 9.01 -8.18
CA ARG A 43 10.06 10.03 -7.20
C ARG A 43 10.35 9.60 -5.77
N LEU A 44 9.97 8.37 -5.41
CA LEU A 44 10.10 7.83 -4.07
C LEU A 44 11.56 7.48 -3.72
N GLY A 45 12.38 7.18 -4.73
CA GLY A 45 13.75 6.74 -4.53
C GLY A 45 13.83 5.42 -3.77
N ARG A 46 14.99 5.17 -3.14
CA ARG A 46 15.18 3.99 -2.30
C ARG A 46 14.70 4.27 -0.89
N PHE A 47 13.81 3.41 -0.40
CA PHE A 47 13.32 3.43 0.97
C PHE A 47 13.19 2.00 1.49
N GLU A 48 13.45 1.78 2.77
CA GLU A 48 13.54 0.44 3.35
C GLU A 48 12.25 -0.37 3.17
N GLY A 49 11.08 0.26 3.32
CA GLY A 49 9.80 -0.41 3.16
C GLY A 49 9.22 -0.39 1.74
N ILE A 50 9.98 0.05 0.72
CA ILE A 50 9.59 -0.06 -0.70
C ILE A 50 10.38 -1.20 -1.34
N ILE A 51 9.75 -1.99 -2.21
CA ILE A 51 10.45 -3.07 -2.92
C ILE A 51 11.65 -2.50 -3.70
N PRO A 52 12.88 -3.04 -3.52
CA PRO A 52 14.03 -2.54 -4.24
C PRO A 52 13.85 -2.65 -5.75
N PHE A 53 14.04 -1.52 -6.45
CA PHE A 53 14.18 -1.48 -7.90
C PHE A 53 15.64 -1.21 -8.28
N PHE A 54 16.11 -1.88 -9.32
CA PHE A 54 17.50 -1.83 -9.77
C PHE A 54 17.66 -1.01 -11.04
N GLN A 55 16.76 -1.21 -12.00
CA GLN A 55 16.79 -0.58 -13.31
C GLN A 55 15.37 -0.33 -13.81
N THR A 56 15.17 0.82 -14.44
CA THR A 56 13.94 1.16 -15.16
C THR A 56 14.27 1.36 -16.64
N SER A 57 13.31 1.01 -17.50
CA SER A 57 13.36 1.30 -18.92
C SER A 57 11.94 1.44 -19.45
N GLN A 58 11.77 1.96 -20.68
CA GLN A 58 10.46 1.99 -21.33
C GLN A 58 9.82 0.59 -21.53
N TYR A 59 10.57 -0.49 -21.33
CA TYR A 59 10.11 -1.87 -21.53
C TYR A 59 9.82 -2.62 -20.22
N GLY A 60 10.15 -2.05 -19.06
CA GLY A 60 9.97 -2.73 -17.78
C GLY A 60 10.80 -2.18 -16.63
N ILE A 61 10.53 -2.75 -15.46
CA ILE A 61 11.17 -2.45 -14.18
C ILE A 61 11.82 -3.72 -13.66
N GLU A 62 13.11 -3.66 -13.33
CA GLU A 62 13.83 -4.74 -12.66
C GLU A 62 13.72 -4.54 -11.14
N LEU A 63 13.05 -5.45 -10.46
CA LEU A 63 12.77 -5.45 -9.02
C LEU A 63 13.50 -6.60 -8.32
N ALA A 64 13.64 -6.51 -7.00
CA ALA A 64 13.99 -7.65 -6.17
C ALA A 64 12.90 -8.72 -6.25
N LEU A 65 13.32 -9.99 -6.29
CA LEU A 65 12.39 -11.12 -6.25
C LEU A 65 11.94 -11.36 -4.80
N ALA A 66 10.67 -11.10 -4.52
CA ALA A 66 10.06 -11.36 -3.21
C ALA A 66 9.72 -12.84 -3.02
N GLN A 67 9.58 -13.26 -1.76
CA GLN A 67 9.21 -14.62 -1.36
C GLN A 67 7.71 -14.91 -1.59
N GLY A 68 6.89 -13.85 -1.64
CA GLY A 68 5.45 -13.89 -1.84
C GLY A 68 4.84 -12.53 -1.47
N ASP A 69 3.52 -12.46 -1.46
CA ASP A 69 2.75 -11.32 -0.95
C ASP A 69 2.20 -11.57 0.46
N LEU A 70 1.81 -10.48 1.14
CA LEU A 70 1.30 -10.51 2.50
C LEU A 70 -0.04 -11.25 2.61
N GLU A 71 -0.89 -11.20 1.57
CA GLU A 71 -2.17 -11.92 1.56
C GLU A 71 -1.94 -13.43 1.68
N SER A 72 -1.12 -13.97 0.78
CA SER A 72 -0.70 -15.37 0.79
C SER A 72 0.06 -15.74 2.07
N TYR A 73 0.85 -14.81 2.61
CA TYR A 73 1.62 -15.03 3.84
C TYR A 73 0.72 -15.24 5.06
N LEU A 74 -0.27 -14.36 5.25
CA LEU A 74 -1.23 -14.44 6.36
C LEU A 74 -2.05 -15.74 6.32
N GLU A 75 -2.38 -16.25 5.13
CA GLU A 75 -3.12 -17.51 4.98
C GLU A 75 -2.26 -18.77 5.22
N THR A 76 -0.96 -18.68 4.92
CA THR A 76 -0.06 -19.84 4.90
C THR A 76 0.63 -20.07 6.24
N TYR A 77 1.09 -18.99 6.89
CA TYR A 77 1.92 -19.08 8.09
C TYR A 77 1.09 -18.86 9.36
N PRO A 78 1.42 -19.56 10.47
CA PRO A 78 0.76 -19.33 11.74
C PRO A 78 1.03 -17.90 12.23
N GLU A 79 0.12 -17.40 13.07
CA GLU A 79 0.26 -16.09 13.71
C GLU A 79 1.59 -16.00 14.49
N PRO A 80 2.44 -15.00 14.21
CA PRO A 80 3.70 -14.81 14.89
C PRO A 80 3.51 -14.03 16.20
N GLU A 81 4.61 -13.83 16.92
CA GLU A 81 4.63 -13.01 18.12
C GLU A 81 4.26 -11.54 17.82
N ASP A 82 3.68 -10.87 18.82
CA ASP A 82 3.22 -9.48 18.71
C ASP A 82 4.35 -8.51 18.34
N CYS A 83 5.60 -8.82 18.71
CA CYS A 83 6.75 -8.01 18.34
C CYS A 83 7.00 -7.99 16.83
N LEU A 84 6.81 -9.12 16.12
CA LEU A 84 6.94 -9.14 14.66
C LEU A 84 5.80 -8.35 14.01
N LYS A 85 4.54 -8.56 14.45
CA LYS A 85 3.39 -7.79 13.95
C LYS A 85 3.58 -6.28 14.14
N THR A 86 4.08 -5.88 15.31
CA THR A 86 4.42 -4.49 15.66
C THR A 86 5.47 -3.93 14.71
N SER A 87 6.55 -4.67 14.44
CA SER A 87 7.60 -4.25 13.52
C SER A 87 7.07 -4.05 12.09
N TRP A 88 6.19 -4.95 11.63
CA TRP A 88 5.59 -4.88 10.30
C TRP A 88 4.64 -3.67 10.16
N MET A 89 3.77 -3.47 11.15
CA MET A 89 2.86 -2.33 11.19
C MET A 89 3.63 -0.99 11.19
N LEU A 90 4.67 -0.88 12.01
CA LEU A 90 5.51 0.32 12.05
C LEU A 90 6.24 0.55 10.72
N SER A 91 6.82 -0.49 10.13
CA SER A 91 7.49 -0.41 8.82
C SER A 91 6.56 0.13 7.73
N LEU A 92 5.32 -0.37 7.69
CA LEU A 92 4.31 0.09 6.73
C LEU A 92 3.88 1.54 7.00
N ILE A 93 3.64 1.93 8.25
CA ILE A 93 3.32 3.32 8.61
C ILE A 93 4.44 4.27 8.14
N ASN A 94 5.70 3.92 8.41
CA ASN A 94 6.86 4.69 7.95
C ASN A 94 6.94 4.76 6.42
N THR A 95 6.58 3.68 5.73
CA THR A 95 6.55 3.61 4.28
C THR A 95 5.52 4.56 3.69
N PHE A 96 4.28 4.55 4.19
CA PHE A 96 3.24 5.46 3.71
C PHE A 96 3.53 6.91 4.10
N ALA A 97 4.16 7.18 5.25
CA ALA A 97 4.65 8.52 5.58
C ALA A 97 5.74 9.00 4.59
N HIS A 98 6.68 8.12 4.21
CA HIS A 98 7.68 8.42 3.18
C HIS A 98 7.02 8.71 1.82
N VAL A 99 6.05 7.90 1.41
CA VAL A 99 5.26 8.11 0.18
C VAL A 99 4.57 9.48 0.18
N HIS A 100 3.87 9.83 1.26
CA HIS A 100 3.21 11.14 1.38
C HIS A 100 4.19 12.30 1.38
N SER A 101 5.36 12.15 2.01
CA SER A 101 6.41 13.19 2.00
C SER A 101 7.00 13.47 0.61
N HIS A 102 6.76 12.58 -0.35
CA HIS A 102 7.16 12.73 -1.76
C HIS A 102 5.99 13.11 -2.68
N ASN A 103 4.85 13.52 -2.10
CA ASN A 103 3.66 13.96 -2.82
C ASN A 103 3.13 12.88 -3.79
N VAL A 104 2.93 11.68 -3.25
CA VAL A 104 2.35 10.53 -3.95
C VAL A 104 1.17 10.00 -3.13
N PHE A 105 0.06 9.70 -3.81
CA PHE A 105 -1.01 8.85 -3.26
C PHE A 105 -0.90 7.43 -3.82
N VAL A 106 -1.29 6.44 -3.01
CA VAL A 106 -1.37 5.02 -3.39
C VAL A 106 -2.83 4.62 -3.39
N ASP A 107 -3.41 4.52 -4.58
CA ASP A 107 -4.83 4.18 -4.76
C ASP A 107 -5.10 2.69 -4.43
N GLU A 108 -4.22 1.79 -4.89
CA GLU A 108 -4.41 0.35 -4.74
C GLU A 108 -3.68 -0.23 -3.51
N ILE A 109 -4.09 0.20 -2.31
CA ILE A 109 -3.62 -0.42 -1.06
C ILE A 109 -4.34 -1.75 -0.84
N ALA A 110 -3.63 -2.85 -1.10
CA ALA A 110 -4.12 -4.21 -0.92
C ALA A 110 -3.00 -5.13 -0.40
N LEU A 111 -3.37 -6.20 0.31
CA LEU A 111 -2.42 -7.15 0.89
C LEU A 111 -1.54 -7.81 -0.18
N ARG A 112 -2.10 -8.17 -1.34
CA ARG A 112 -1.35 -8.67 -2.52
C ARG A 112 -0.27 -7.72 -3.04
N ASN A 113 -0.37 -6.42 -2.77
CA ASN A 113 0.60 -5.40 -3.20
C ASN A 113 1.67 -5.11 -2.13
N ILE A 114 1.58 -5.76 -0.96
CA ILE A 114 2.65 -5.77 0.04
C ILE A 114 3.43 -7.07 -0.12
N LEU A 115 4.66 -6.98 -0.63
CA LEU A 115 5.54 -8.12 -0.85
C LEU A 115 6.36 -8.45 0.39
N ILE A 116 6.67 -9.73 0.60
CA ILE A 116 7.56 -10.18 1.66
C ILE A 116 8.96 -10.41 1.08
N LEU A 117 9.93 -9.61 1.52
CA LEU A 117 11.33 -9.71 1.14
C LEU A 117 12.18 -9.73 2.41
N ASP A 118 13.01 -10.77 2.56
CA ASP A 118 13.83 -10.98 3.76
C ASP A 118 13.00 -10.88 5.06
N GLU A 119 11.83 -11.53 5.09
CA GLU A 119 10.89 -11.54 6.22
C GLU A 119 10.31 -10.16 6.59
N GLN A 120 10.43 -9.17 5.70
CA GLN A 120 9.93 -7.81 5.90
C GLN A 120 8.91 -7.42 4.83
N PRO A 121 7.82 -6.72 5.21
CA PRO A 121 6.86 -6.21 4.25
C PRO A 121 7.47 -5.06 3.43
N LYS A 122 7.22 -5.07 2.13
CA LYS A 122 7.65 -4.08 1.15
C LYS A 122 6.45 -3.65 0.32
N LEU A 123 6.11 -2.38 0.34
CA LEU A 123 5.13 -1.83 -0.58
C LEU A 123 5.65 -1.97 -2.02
N ALA A 124 4.82 -2.53 -2.87
CA ALA A 124 5.04 -2.70 -4.29
C ALA A 124 3.78 -2.27 -5.06
N ASP A 125 3.90 -2.31 -6.39
CA ASP A 125 2.87 -1.95 -7.35
C ASP A 125 2.36 -0.51 -7.24
N PHE A 126 3.03 0.39 -7.96
CA PHE A 126 2.63 1.80 -8.04
C PHE A 126 1.91 2.13 -9.35
N GLY A 127 1.38 1.13 -10.06
CA GLY A 127 0.75 1.31 -11.36
C GLY A 127 -0.39 2.33 -11.34
N GLN A 128 -1.23 2.27 -10.31
CA GLN A 128 -2.38 3.16 -10.10
C GLN A 128 -2.11 4.32 -9.13
N SER A 129 -0.88 4.46 -8.62
CA SER A 129 -0.53 5.57 -7.74
C SER A 129 -0.64 6.92 -8.44
N ILE A 130 -0.95 7.97 -7.69
CA ILE A 130 -1.14 9.33 -8.21
C ILE A 130 0.07 10.18 -7.85
N LEU A 131 0.82 10.62 -8.87
CA LEU A 131 1.90 11.59 -8.71
C LEU A 131 1.32 13.00 -8.61
N LEU A 132 1.37 13.57 -7.41
CA LEU A 132 0.93 14.95 -7.20
C LEU A 132 2.03 15.95 -7.58
N PRO A 133 1.66 17.23 -7.81
CA PRO A 133 2.63 18.31 -7.98
C PRO A 133 3.61 18.37 -6.79
N PRO A 134 4.93 18.55 -7.02
CA PRO A 134 5.92 18.48 -5.94
C PRO A 134 5.76 19.49 -4.81
N ASP A 135 5.06 20.61 -5.06
CA ASP A 135 4.85 21.72 -4.14
C ASP A 135 3.44 21.75 -3.52
N ILE A 136 2.61 20.75 -3.81
CA ILE A 136 1.28 20.65 -3.22
C ILE A 136 1.37 20.33 -1.73
N ASP A 137 0.41 20.84 -0.96
CA ASP A 137 0.10 20.31 0.36
C ASP A 137 -0.81 19.08 0.20
N ILE A 138 -0.21 17.89 0.30
CA ILE A 138 -0.92 16.60 0.18
C ILE A 138 -2.11 16.47 1.14
N THR A 139 -2.07 17.14 2.31
CA THR A 139 -3.17 17.07 3.29
C THR A 139 -4.43 17.79 2.82
N SER A 140 -4.31 18.64 1.80
CA SER A 140 -5.39 19.38 1.15
C SER A 140 -5.74 18.82 -0.24
N ALA A 141 -4.95 17.89 -0.76
CA ALA A 141 -5.13 17.33 -2.10
C ALA A 141 -6.34 16.39 -2.18
N ASN A 142 -7.01 16.43 -3.33
CA ASN A 142 -8.05 15.48 -3.72
C ASN A 142 -7.92 15.24 -5.23
N GLU A 143 -7.50 14.04 -5.60
CA GLU A 143 -7.28 13.64 -6.99
C GLU A 143 -8.06 12.35 -7.25
N ASN A 144 -8.93 12.34 -8.26
CA ASN A 144 -9.83 11.22 -8.56
C ASN A 144 -10.62 10.74 -7.33
N ASP A 145 -11.12 11.69 -6.52
CA ASP A 145 -11.83 11.46 -5.26
C ASP A 145 -10.97 10.84 -4.13
N LEU A 146 -9.71 10.47 -4.40
CA LEU A 146 -8.75 10.02 -3.41
C LEU A 146 -8.14 11.21 -2.66
N ASN A 147 -8.18 11.13 -1.33
CA ASN A 147 -7.56 12.09 -0.43
C ASN A 147 -6.88 11.36 0.74
N VAL A 148 -6.10 12.11 1.51
CA VAL A 148 -5.30 11.59 2.63
C VAL A 148 -6.10 10.75 3.62
N ARG A 149 -7.37 11.09 3.89
CA ARG A 149 -8.20 10.36 4.86
C ARG A 149 -8.63 9.01 4.30
N ILE A 150 -9.02 8.96 3.03
CA ILE A 150 -9.41 7.71 2.36
C ILE A 150 -8.21 6.76 2.29
N GLU A 151 -7.03 7.25 1.93
CA GLU A 151 -5.84 6.40 1.90
C GLU A 151 -5.47 5.88 3.32
N ILE A 152 -5.56 6.73 4.34
CA ILE A 152 -5.38 6.32 5.75
C ILE A 152 -6.42 5.28 6.19
N LEU A 153 -7.67 5.37 5.70
CA LEU A 153 -8.70 4.36 5.94
C LEU A 153 -8.27 2.99 5.39
N HIS A 154 -7.71 2.93 4.18
CA HIS A 154 -7.14 1.68 3.63
C HIS A 154 -5.94 1.18 4.43
N VAL A 155 -5.03 2.07 4.84
CA VAL A 155 -3.93 1.72 5.75
C VAL A 155 -4.47 1.12 7.05
N GLY A 156 -5.56 1.65 7.60
CA GLY A 156 -6.21 1.09 8.79
C GLY A 156 -6.62 -0.38 8.62
N TRP A 157 -7.18 -0.74 7.45
CA TRP A 157 -7.52 -2.14 7.14
C TRP A 157 -6.29 -3.03 6.97
N LEU A 158 -5.23 -2.52 6.32
CA LEU A 158 -3.94 -3.21 6.22
C LEU A 158 -3.34 -3.50 7.61
N LEU A 159 -3.32 -2.52 8.50
CA LEU A 159 -2.81 -2.68 9.87
C LEU A 159 -3.66 -3.68 10.66
N TYR A 160 -4.99 -3.62 10.52
CA TYR A 160 -5.89 -4.57 11.17
C TYR A 160 -5.65 -6.02 10.72
N SER A 161 -5.47 -6.26 9.42
CA SER A 161 -5.13 -7.59 8.91
C SER A 161 -3.86 -8.17 9.52
N ILE A 162 -2.84 -7.34 9.74
CA ILE A 162 -1.62 -7.77 10.42
C ILE A 162 -1.89 -8.01 11.91
N ALA A 163 -2.58 -7.08 12.58
CA ALA A 163 -2.84 -7.16 14.01
C ALA A 163 -3.64 -8.42 14.41
N SER A 164 -4.67 -8.76 13.63
CA SER A 164 -5.52 -9.94 13.82
C SER A 164 -5.01 -11.19 13.11
N TRP A 165 -3.90 -11.09 12.38
CA TRP A 165 -3.35 -12.12 11.52
C TRP A 165 -4.40 -12.80 10.61
N HIS A 166 -5.17 -11.98 9.89
CA HIS A 166 -6.25 -12.45 9.02
C HIS A 166 -6.41 -11.56 7.78
N VAL A 167 -6.73 -12.18 6.64
CA VAL A 167 -6.96 -11.47 5.38
C VAL A 167 -8.30 -10.71 5.45
N TYR A 168 -8.23 -9.38 5.33
CA TYR A 168 -9.39 -8.52 5.15
C TYR A 168 -9.19 -7.69 3.89
N ASN A 169 -10.09 -7.90 2.93
CA ASN A 169 -10.12 -7.16 1.69
C ASN A 169 -11.17 -6.04 1.80
N TYR A 170 -10.69 -4.79 1.80
CA TYR A 170 -11.53 -3.60 1.81
C TYR A 170 -11.10 -2.66 0.70
N TYR A 171 -12.06 -2.12 -0.04
CA TYR A 171 -11.83 -1.10 -1.04
C TYR A 171 -12.93 -0.04 -0.98
N PHE A 172 -12.54 1.24 -1.03
CA PHE A 172 -13.46 2.35 -0.76
C PHE A 172 -14.26 2.72 -2.02
N PHE A 173 -13.61 2.66 -3.18
CA PHE A 173 -14.19 2.92 -4.49
C PHE A 173 -14.84 1.66 -5.09
N SER A 174 -15.45 0.82 -4.24
CA SER A 174 -16.10 -0.40 -4.70
C SER A 174 -17.47 -0.09 -5.34
N PRO A 175 -17.97 -0.95 -6.25
CA PRO A 175 -19.31 -0.79 -6.84
C PRO A 175 -20.44 -0.74 -5.80
N GLU A 176 -20.22 -1.29 -4.60
CA GLU A 176 -21.14 -1.28 -3.47
C GLU A 176 -21.18 0.07 -2.73
N ASN A 177 -20.23 0.98 -3.00
CA ASN A 177 -20.17 2.34 -2.44
C ASN A 177 -20.17 3.42 -3.54
N PRO A 178 -21.20 3.49 -4.41
CA PRO A 178 -21.22 4.40 -5.56
C PRO A 178 -21.26 5.89 -5.17
N ASP A 179 -21.76 6.19 -3.97
CA ASP A 179 -21.89 7.55 -3.44
C ASP A 179 -20.67 8.01 -2.63
N LEU A 180 -19.61 7.18 -2.55
CA LEU A 180 -18.38 7.45 -1.80
C LEU A 180 -18.65 7.83 -0.34
N CYS A 181 -19.60 7.12 0.27
CA CYS A 181 -19.97 7.32 1.66
C CYS A 181 -18.87 6.80 2.57
N TRP A 182 -18.56 7.56 3.63
CA TRP A 182 -17.68 7.06 4.68
C TRP A 182 -18.35 5.89 5.40
N PRO A 183 -17.62 4.81 5.76
CA PRO A 183 -18.23 3.68 6.44
C PRO A 183 -18.87 4.07 7.78
N GLU A 184 -19.98 3.43 8.12
CA GLU A 184 -20.65 3.66 9.39
C GLU A 184 -19.77 3.21 10.57
N ALA A 185 -19.74 3.97 11.67
CA ALA A 185 -18.89 3.65 12.83
C ALA A 185 -19.13 2.24 13.40
N GLY A 186 -20.35 1.70 13.28
CA GLY A 186 -20.70 0.34 13.72
C GLY A 186 -20.34 -0.77 12.72
N SER A 187 -19.81 -0.44 11.55
CA SER A 187 -19.39 -1.41 10.53
C SER A 187 -17.96 -1.93 10.74
N PHE A 188 -17.16 -1.24 11.56
CA PHE A 188 -15.79 -1.63 11.84
C PHE A 188 -15.73 -2.77 12.87
N PRO A 189 -14.80 -3.72 12.71
CA PRO A 189 -14.51 -4.73 13.72
C PRO A 189 -14.11 -4.13 15.06
N ASP A 190 -14.34 -4.87 16.14
CA ASP A 190 -13.83 -4.48 17.44
C ASP A 190 -12.30 -4.65 17.47
N VAL A 191 -11.63 -3.62 17.98
CA VAL A 191 -10.18 -3.59 18.09
C VAL A 191 -9.69 -3.31 19.51
N ASP A 192 -10.59 -3.25 20.48
CA ASP A 192 -10.27 -2.84 21.85
C ASP A 192 -9.28 -3.80 22.55
N ASP A 193 -9.21 -5.06 22.10
CA ASP A 193 -8.25 -6.07 22.59
C ASP A 193 -6.85 -5.99 21.94
N PHE A 194 -6.68 -5.22 20.86
CA PHE A 194 -5.37 -5.08 20.18
C PHE A 194 -4.58 -3.91 20.73
N GLN A 195 -3.28 -4.12 20.95
CA GLN A 195 -2.34 -3.07 21.34
C GLN A 195 -2.34 -1.87 20.39
N TRP A 196 -2.54 -2.11 19.09
CA TRP A 196 -2.60 -1.10 18.03
C TRP A 196 -4.04 -0.60 17.75
N GLY A 197 -5.02 -1.09 18.50
CA GLY A 197 -6.44 -0.86 18.24
C GLY A 197 -6.84 0.61 18.20
N LYS A 198 -6.26 1.44 19.07
CA LYS A 198 -6.49 2.89 19.07
C LYS A 198 -6.08 3.54 17.75
N ILE A 199 -4.90 3.18 17.21
CA ILE A 199 -4.40 3.74 15.95
C ILE A 199 -5.29 3.28 14.79
N ILE A 200 -5.60 1.98 14.73
CA ILE A 200 -6.47 1.39 13.70
C ILE A 200 -7.85 2.07 13.69
N LYS A 201 -8.46 2.22 14.87
CA LYS A 201 -9.76 2.87 15.04
C LYS A 201 -9.75 4.31 14.54
N LYS A 202 -8.70 5.08 14.85
CA LYS A 202 -8.55 6.46 14.37
C LYS A 202 -8.37 6.54 12.86
N CYS A 203 -7.67 5.58 12.24
CA CYS A 203 -7.58 5.49 10.77
C CYS A 203 -8.98 5.34 10.15
N TRP A 204 -9.77 4.40 10.67
CA TRP A 204 -11.12 4.11 10.21
C TRP A 204 -12.14 5.23 10.43
N HIS A 205 -11.98 6.01 11.49
CA HIS A 205 -12.86 7.15 11.78
C HIS A 205 -12.40 8.46 11.11
N GLY A 206 -11.33 8.39 10.29
CA GLY A 206 -10.80 9.53 9.56
C GLY A 206 -10.27 10.62 10.49
N GLU A 207 -9.73 10.25 11.65
CA GLU A 207 -9.30 11.20 12.70
C GLU A 207 -7.89 11.76 12.47
N TYR A 208 -7.11 11.14 11.58
CA TYR A 208 -5.78 11.63 11.21
C TYR A 208 -5.84 12.59 10.03
N THR A 209 -5.00 13.62 10.08
CA THR A 209 -4.85 14.62 9.02
C THR A 209 -3.72 14.31 8.04
N SER A 210 -2.79 13.42 8.42
CA SER A 210 -1.63 13.03 7.62
C SER A 210 -1.07 11.69 8.09
N MET A 211 -0.28 11.02 7.24
CA MET A 211 0.48 9.84 7.66
C MET A 211 1.55 10.13 8.70
N ASP A 212 2.11 11.36 8.74
CA ASP A 212 3.00 11.78 9.82
C ASP A 212 2.28 11.75 11.18
N ALA A 213 1.01 12.16 11.25
CA ALA A 213 0.24 12.08 12.50
C ALA A 213 -0.01 10.63 12.95
N VAL A 214 -0.13 9.68 12.01
CA VAL A 214 -0.21 8.24 12.30
C VAL A 214 1.13 7.75 12.86
N ARG A 215 2.24 8.11 12.19
CA ARG A 215 3.60 7.75 12.63
C ARG A 215 3.92 8.29 14.02
N ASP A 216 3.63 9.56 14.27
CA ASP A 216 3.93 10.20 15.55
C ASP A 216 3.17 9.53 16.71
N GLU A 217 1.94 9.05 16.48
CA GLU A 217 1.18 8.29 17.49
C GLU A 217 1.70 6.85 17.64
N ALA A 218 2.15 6.21 16.56
CA ALA A 218 2.81 4.91 16.61
C ALA A 218 4.11 4.95 17.43
N ASP A 219 4.95 5.98 17.24
CA ASP A 219 6.19 6.17 17.99
C ASP A 219 5.91 6.41 19.50
N GLN A 220 4.84 7.14 19.81
CA GLN A 220 4.39 7.34 21.20
C GLN A 220 3.92 6.04 21.84
N LEU A 221 3.18 5.21 21.09
CA LEU A 221 2.74 3.89 21.56
C LEU A 221 3.96 3.00 21.89
N LEU A 222 4.93 2.91 20.99
CA LEU A 222 6.14 2.11 21.20
C LEU A 222 6.96 2.59 22.41
N SER A 223 7.07 3.92 22.58
CA SER A 223 7.75 4.50 23.74
C SER A 223 7.10 4.13 25.07
N GLN A 224 5.79 3.85 25.09
CA GLN A 224 5.05 3.44 26.29
C GLN A 224 5.15 1.95 26.57
N LEU A 225 5.33 1.13 25.54
CA LEU A 225 5.37 -0.33 25.63
C LEU A 225 6.74 -0.86 26.10
N GLY A 226 7.81 -0.06 25.93
CA GLY A 226 9.18 -0.55 26.04
C GLY A 226 9.55 -1.33 24.78
N ALA A 227 10.82 -1.28 24.36
CA ALA A 227 11.27 -2.03 23.20
C ALA A 227 10.99 -3.53 23.40
N CYS A 228 10.40 -4.18 22.40
CA CYS A 228 10.50 -5.63 22.26
C CYS A 228 12.00 -5.95 22.09
N ASP A 229 12.63 -6.49 23.13
CA ASP A 229 14.00 -7.03 23.09
C ASP A 229 14.05 -8.37 22.35
#